data_AF-A0A4E9FZT2-F1
#
_entry.id   AF-A0A4E9FZT2-F1
#
_cell.length_a   1.000
_cell.length_b   1.000
_cell.length_c   1.000
_cell.angle_alpha   90.00
_cell.angle_beta   90.00
_cell.angle_gamma   90.00
#
_symmetry.space_group_name_H-M   'P 1'
#
loop_
_entity.id
_entity.type
_entity.pdbx_description
1 polymer ?
#
loop_
_entity_poly.entity_id
_entity_poly.type
_entity_poly.pdbx_seq_one_letter_code
_entity_poly.pdbx_strand_id
1 'polypeptide(L)'
;MVTRNLLKFNRVSGILSLSRSQVSMDMHRIPVKNFEKAMSSQASRNEMTCVRWKKHGWTADSMVKDTFNEIMKGSRSFTRAEVQRAINHFNDLKMKAKVPDFMAVKLASVVTIHLGWKEGEKVLEMHYMTHGAELRFAGEASLMDEQVEGAVRRIFDNMGGDAYEIARHFYCRLIDLRLCKVKDCVFRIFILDLLKKNQVKKAIEEFDYFSHYGKHGSLSSTAFFVLWSAFKKNDELFQEAVEIINGSIESRLQQICILGSVFLMEELHIQFVDFLRKQNYNISTEDVEFICNLTRKCKKPAILESFMNAHELFKLTDKSRARIYGSLIEIHGKANNLTGLLKIWEQVVAEKNLNNFRVVILKLGHFYKCNNFSVPTDMQYYLKQYRE
;
A
#
# COMPACT_ATOMS: atom_id res chain seq x y z
N MET A 1 -30.53 6.57 -12.32
CA MET A 1 -29.15 6.15 -11.97
C MET A 1 -28.39 5.54 -13.16
N VAL A 2 -29.04 4.69 -13.98
CA VAL A 2 -28.46 4.02 -15.16
C VAL A 2 -27.88 4.98 -16.21
N THR A 3 -28.58 6.07 -16.56
CA THR A 3 -28.14 7.05 -17.58
C THR A 3 -26.84 7.76 -17.23
N ARG A 4 -26.64 8.12 -15.95
CA ARG A 4 -25.40 8.76 -15.48
C ARG A 4 -24.21 7.81 -15.56
N ASN A 5 -24.41 6.53 -15.24
CA ASN A 5 -23.35 5.53 -15.29
C ASN A 5 -22.95 5.17 -16.73
N LEU A 6 -23.91 5.14 -17.67
CA LEU A 6 -23.63 4.93 -19.10
C LEU A 6 -22.81 6.08 -19.71
N LEU A 7 -23.08 7.33 -19.32
CA LEU A 7 -22.30 8.50 -19.77
C LEU A 7 -20.85 8.45 -19.28
N LYS A 8 -20.64 8.11 -18.00
CA LYS A 8 -19.28 7.90 -17.44
C LYS A 8 -18.51 6.83 -18.23
N PHE A 9 -19.19 5.75 -18.56
CA PHE A 9 -18.61 4.59 -19.21
C PHE A 9 -18.05 4.88 -20.61
N ASN A 10 -18.80 5.62 -21.43
CA ASN A 10 -18.39 5.92 -22.80
C ASN A 10 -17.17 6.85 -22.87
N ARG A 11 -16.96 7.71 -21.87
CA ARG A 11 -15.79 8.61 -21.81
C ARG A 11 -14.50 7.89 -21.42
N VAL A 12 -14.57 6.98 -20.45
CA VAL A 12 -13.39 6.21 -19.99
C VAL A 12 -12.80 5.34 -21.10
N SER A 13 -13.64 4.80 -22.00
CA SER A 13 -13.13 4.02 -23.14
C SER A 13 -12.24 4.85 -24.09
N GLY A 14 -12.48 6.17 -24.20
CA GLY A 14 -11.67 7.06 -25.03
C GLY A 14 -10.29 7.36 -24.45
N ILE A 15 -10.20 7.55 -23.12
CA ILE A 15 -8.95 7.90 -22.43
C ILE A 15 -7.94 6.76 -22.50
N LEU A 16 -8.40 5.52 -22.28
CA LEU A 16 -7.51 4.37 -22.33
C LEU A 16 -7.08 3.99 -23.76
N SER A 17 -7.88 4.33 -24.79
CA SER A 17 -7.45 4.17 -26.18
C SER A 17 -6.38 5.17 -26.62
N LEU A 18 -6.35 6.37 -26.03
CA LEU A 18 -5.37 7.42 -26.35
C LEU A 18 -3.95 7.07 -25.85
N SER A 19 -3.81 6.19 -24.85
CA SER A 19 -2.51 5.72 -24.37
C SER A 19 -1.68 4.90 -25.39
N ARG A 20 -2.26 4.57 -26.55
CA ARG A 20 -1.57 3.84 -27.65
C ARG A 20 -0.97 4.74 -28.73
N SER A 21 -1.13 6.06 -28.66
CA SER A 21 -0.64 6.96 -29.71
C SER A 21 -0.34 8.35 -29.16
N GLN A 22 0.94 8.74 -29.24
CA GLN A 22 1.47 10.10 -29.08
C GLN A 22 1.26 10.78 -27.72
N VAL A 23 2.30 10.76 -26.89
CA VAL A 23 2.52 11.83 -25.89
C VAL A 23 3.93 12.37 -26.09
N SER A 24 4.03 13.34 -27.01
CA SER A 24 5.01 14.41 -26.91
C SER A 24 4.34 15.46 -26.02
N MET A 25 4.71 15.52 -24.74
CA MET A 25 4.30 16.63 -23.87
C MET A 25 5.52 17.19 -23.15
N ASP A 26 5.79 18.45 -23.48
CA ASP A 26 6.73 19.36 -22.83
C ASP A 26 6.45 19.41 -21.32
N MET A 27 7.34 18.81 -20.52
CA MET A 27 7.36 19.00 -19.08
C MET A 27 8.21 20.23 -18.73
N HIS A 28 7.62 21.41 -18.92
CA HIS A 28 7.98 22.59 -18.15
C HIS A 28 7.01 22.76 -17.00
N ARG A 29 7.33 22.19 -15.83
CA ARG A 29 7.01 22.78 -14.51
C ARG A 29 7.63 21.98 -13.35
N ILE A 30 8.23 22.76 -12.45
CA ILE A 30 8.80 22.47 -11.12
C ILE A 30 10.33 22.30 -11.11
N PRO A 31 11.08 23.27 -10.54
CA PRO A 31 12.52 23.12 -10.32
C PRO A 31 12.75 22.15 -9.16
N VAL A 32 13.16 20.93 -9.49
CA VAL A 32 13.91 20.09 -8.54
C VAL A 32 15.20 20.84 -8.24
N LYS A 33 15.47 21.14 -6.97
CA LYS A 33 16.77 21.68 -6.56
C LYS A 33 17.86 20.76 -7.10
N ASN A 34 18.66 21.31 -8.02
CA ASN A 34 19.81 20.70 -8.66
C ASN A 34 20.73 20.03 -7.62
N PHE A 35 20.92 18.72 -7.73
CA PHE A 35 22.20 18.11 -7.39
C PHE A 35 22.98 18.01 -8.69
N GLU A 36 23.89 18.96 -8.89
CA GLU A 36 24.84 18.98 -10.01
C GLU A 36 25.65 17.68 -10.01
N LYS A 37 25.48 16.91 -11.08
CA LYS A 37 26.33 15.77 -11.38
C LYS A 37 27.53 16.31 -12.15
N ALA A 38 28.64 16.55 -11.47
CA ALA A 38 29.91 16.83 -12.11
C ALA A 38 30.35 15.59 -12.92
N MET A 39 30.22 15.67 -14.25
CA MET A 39 30.97 14.83 -15.17
C MET A 39 32.37 15.40 -15.31
N SER A 40 33.39 14.59 -15.03
CA SER A 40 34.58 14.36 -15.88
C SER A 40 35.75 13.85 -15.04
N SER A 41 36.16 12.62 -15.30
CA SER A 41 37.52 12.30 -15.77
C SER A 41 37.75 10.79 -15.75
N GLN A 42 38.45 10.36 -16.79
CA GLN A 42 38.80 8.99 -17.12
C GLN A 42 39.62 8.33 -16.02
N ALA A 43 39.24 7.12 -15.58
CA ALA A 43 40.18 6.16 -15.03
C ALA A 43 39.65 4.72 -15.14
N SER A 44 40.34 3.97 -16.00
CA SER A 44 40.54 2.51 -16.00
C SER A 44 39.37 1.56 -15.72
N ARG A 45 39.03 0.80 -16.77
CA ARG A 45 38.47 -0.55 -16.69
C ARG A 45 39.28 -1.39 -15.69
N ASN A 46 38.67 -1.82 -14.59
CA ASN A 46 39.05 -3.04 -13.88
C ASN A 46 37.83 -3.58 -13.11
N GLU A 47 37.45 -4.81 -13.50
CA GLU A 47 36.81 -5.85 -12.70
C GLU A 47 36.16 -5.44 -11.38
N MET A 48 34.84 -5.18 -11.39
CA MET A 48 34.03 -5.30 -10.18
C MET A 48 32.97 -6.38 -10.39
N THR A 49 33.32 -7.56 -9.90
CA THR A 49 32.42 -8.68 -9.63
C THR A 49 31.11 -8.20 -9.02
N CYS A 50 30.00 -8.56 -9.68
CA CYS A 50 28.64 -8.36 -9.20
C CYS A 50 28.43 -9.20 -7.92
N VAL A 51 28.71 -8.63 -6.75
CA VAL A 51 28.45 -9.29 -5.46
C VAL A 51 26.94 -9.26 -5.23
N ARG A 52 26.32 -10.43 -5.42
CA ARG A 52 24.92 -10.70 -5.10
C ARG A 52 24.75 -10.71 -3.58
N TRP A 53 24.52 -9.55 -2.99
CA TRP A 53 24.30 -9.42 -1.55
C TRP A 53 22.97 -10.10 -1.15
N LYS A 54 23.08 -11.21 -0.41
CA LYS A 54 21.95 -11.87 0.24
C LYS A 54 21.25 -10.86 1.16
N LYS A 55 19.91 -10.78 1.10
CA LYS A 55 19.07 -10.14 2.12
C LYS A 55 19.37 -10.80 3.48
N HIS A 56 20.38 -10.32 4.20
CA HIS A 56 20.48 -10.58 5.63
C HIS A 56 19.49 -9.63 6.29
N GLY A 57 18.42 -10.20 6.83
CA GLY A 57 17.56 -9.47 7.76
C GLY A 57 18.43 -9.04 8.92
N TRP A 58 18.74 -7.74 8.99
CA TRP A 58 19.48 -7.17 10.10
C TRP A 58 18.58 -7.20 11.33
N THR A 59 18.56 -8.33 12.05
CA THR A 59 18.16 -8.32 13.45
C THR A 59 19.21 -7.50 14.19
N ALA A 60 18.82 -6.34 14.71
CA ALA A 60 19.66 -5.60 15.64
C ALA A 60 20.17 -6.56 16.72
N ASP A 61 21.42 -6.37 17.12
CA ASP A 61 21.94 -6.97 18.35
C ASP A 61 20.92 -6.79 19.47
N SER A 62 20.62 -7.86 20.20
CA SER A 62 19.64 -7.85 21.28
C SER A 62 19.94 -6.74 22.29
N MET A 63 21.21 -6.50 22.61
CA MET A 63 21.61 -5.46 23.56
C MET A 63 21.27 -4.05 23.06
N VAL A 64 21.49 -3.78 21.76
CA VAL A 64 21.13 -2.50 21.13
C VAL A 64 19.61 -2.32 21.14
N LYS A 65 18.87 -3.38 20.84
CA LYS A 65 17.40 -3.38 20.84
C LYS A 65 16.83 -3.13 22.24
N ASP A 66 17.37 -3.77 23.26
CA ASP A 66 16.89 -3.64 24.64
C ASP A 66 17.22 -2.25 25.20
N THR A 67 18.44 -1.75 24.95
CA THR A 67 18.82 -0.38 25.29
C THR A 67 17.88 0.63 24.63
N PHE A 68 17.59 0.45 23.33
CA PHE A 68 16.65 1.31 22.63
C PHE A 68 15.22 1.21 23.17
N ASN A 69 14.76 0.03 23.59
CA ASN A 69 13.45 -0.14 24.20
C ASN A 69 13.34 0.62 25.52
N GLU A 70 14.39 0.61 26.35
CA GLU A 70 14.43 1.40 27.58
C GLU A 70 14.45 2.91 27.29
N ILE A 71 15.21 3.36 26.28
CA ILE A 71 15.17 4.77 25.82
C ILE A 71 13.75 5.20 25.41
N MET A 72 12.99 4.28 24.78
CA MET A 72 11.65 4.56 24.25
C MET A 72 10.52 4.22 25.24
N LYS A 73 10.84 3.78 26.46
CA LYS A 73 9.84 3.35 27.45
C LYS A 73 9.00 4.54 27.90
N GLY A 74 7.69 4.46 27.70
CA GLY A 74 6.77 5.57 28.04
C GLY A 74 6.74 6.70 27.02
N SER A 75 7.30 6.51 25.81
CA SER A 75 7.46 7.58 24.81
C SER A 75 6.18 8.29 24.35
N ARG A 76 5.00 7.74 24.68
CA ARG A 76 3.71 8.36 24.39
C ARG A 76 3.42 9.59 25.25
N SER A 77 4.00 9.65 26.44
CA SER A 77 3.74 10.69 27.45
C SER A 77 5.02 11.39 27.90
N PHE A 78 6.06 11.40 27.06
CA PHE A 78 7.29 12.09 27.40
C PHE A 78 7.06 13.59 27.57
N THR A 79 7.59 14.11 28.67
CA THR A 79 7.87 15.53 28.84
C THR A 79 9.01 15.97 27.92
N ARG A 80 9.10 17.28 27.66
CA ARG A 80 10.22 17.87 26.89
C ARG A 80 11.60 17.44 27.42
N ALA A 81 11.77 17.36 28.74
CA ALA A 81 13.02 16.92 29.37
C ALA A 81 13.32 15.43 29.12
N GLU A 82 12.29 14.57 29.16
CA GLU A 82 12.43 13.14 28.85
C GLU A 82 12.83 12.90 27.39
N VAL A 83 12.24 13.64 26.46
CA VAL A 83 12.62 13.55 25.04
C VAL A 83 14.08 13.95 24.85
N GLN A 84 14.54 15.02 25.50
CA GLN A 84 15.94 15.45 25.39
C GLN A 84 16.89 14.39 25.95
N ARG A 85 16.55 13.76 27.09
CA ARG A 85 17.32 12.63 27.63
C ARG A 85 17.34 11.46 26.65
N ALA A 86 16.20 11.13 26.04
CA ALA A 86 16.12 10.06 25.05
C ALA A 86 17.00 10.33 23.81
N ILE A 87 17.03 11.56 23.32
CA ILE A 87 17.93 11.98 22.22
C ILE A 87 19.40 11.78 22.62
N ASN A 88 19.78 12.24 23.82
CA ASN A 88 21.16 12.12 24.30
C ASN A 88 21.57 10.64 24.44
N HIS A 89 20.75 9.82 25.08
CA HIS A 89 21.02 8.39 25.24
C HIS A 89 21.08 7.65 23.90
N PHE A 90 20.27 8.05 22.93
CA PHE A 90 20.31 7.50 21.58
C PHE A 90 21.60 7.86 20.84
N ASN A 91 22.08 9.09 21.02
CA ASN A 91 23.37 9.52 20.45
C ASN A 91 24.53 8.73 21.07
N ASP A 92 24.53 8.52 22.39
CA ASP A 92 25.52 7.68 23.07
C ASP A 92 25.49 6.24 22.55
N LEU A 93 24.29 5.69 22.30
CA LEU A 93 24.13 4.36 21.71
C LEU A 93 24.71 4.29 20.29
N LYS A 94 24.45 5.32 19.46
CA LYS A 94 25.00 5.41 18.10
C LYS A 94 26.52 5.48 18.06
N MET A 95 27.16 6.08 19.07
CA MET A 95 28.62 6.14 19.15
C MET A 95 29.24 4.78 19.53
N LYS A 96 28.49 3.91 20.21
CA LYS A 96 28.96 2.62 20.71
C LYS A 96 28.62 1.44 19.79
N ALA A 97 27.57 1.58 18.98
CA ALA A 97 27.07 0.49 18.15
C ALA A 97 26.43 0.99 16.85
N LYS A 98 26.39 0.11 15.85
CA LYS A 98 25.65 0.34 14.60
C LYS A 98 24.15 0.26 14.89
N VAL A 99 23.45 1.38 14.76
CA VAL A 99 22.01 1.48 15.02
C VAL A 99 21.24 1.36 13.70
N PRO A 100 20.24 0.47 13.59
CA PRO A 100 19.40 0.40 12.39
C PRO A 100 18.52 1.64 12.17
N ASP A 101 18.18 1.91 10.91
CA ASP A 101 17.38 3.08 10.50
C ASP A 101 16.04 3.18 11.23
N PHE A 102 15.37 2.04 11.48
CA PHE A 102 14.06 2.05 12.13
C PHE A 102 14.06 2.64 13.53
N MET A 103 15.18 2.53 14.26
CA MET A 103 15.31 3.11 15.58
C MET A 103 15.38 4.64 15.49
N ALA A 104 16.17 5.16 14.53
CA ALA A 104 16.25 6.59 14.26
C ALA A 104 14.90 7.16 13.79
N VAL A 105 14.21 6.48 12.86
CA VAL A 105 12.88 6.91 12.39
C VAL A 105 11.85 6.87 13.51
N LYS A 106 11.88 5.85 14.38
CA LYS A 106 10.97 5.78 15.53
C LYS A 106 11.24 6.91 16.52
N LEU A 107 12.49 7.16 16.88
CA LEU A 107 12.84 8.27 17.78
C LEU A 107 12.46 9.61 17.16
N ALA A 108 12.83 9.87 15.90
CA ALA A 108 12.49 11.10 15.20
C ALA A 108 10.98 11.38 15.22
N SER A 109 10.14 10.36 14.98
CA SER A 109 8.69 10.54 15.04
C SER A 109 8.17 10.92 16.43
N VAL A 110 8.80 10.42 17.50
CA VAL A 110 8.46 10.80 18.88
C VAL A 110 8.94 12.21 19.20
N VAL A 111 10.15 12.56 18.76
CA VAL A 111 10.71 13.91 18.90
C VAL A 111 9.82 14.93 18.18
N THR A 112 9.34 14.62 16.97
CA THR A 112 8.43 15.48 16.21
C THR A 112 7.15 15.81 17.00
N ILE A 113 6.55 14.83 17.67
CA ILE A 113 5.30 15.02 18.42
C ILE A 113 5.50 15.93 19.63
N HIS A 114 6.61 15.76 20.35
CA HIS A 114 6.80 16.41 21.65
C HIS A 114 7.60 17.72 21.59
N LEU A 115 8.52 17.85 20.64
CA LEU A 115 9.40 19.02 20.48
C LEU A 115 9.17 19.78 19.17
N GLY A 116 8.38 19.23 18.25
CA GLY A 116 8.08 19.81 16.95
C GLY A 116 8.95 19.27 15.81
N TRP A 117 8.51 19.55 14.58
CA TRP A 117 9.09 19.05 13.33
C TRP A 117 10.61 19.27 13.23
N LYS A 118 11.09 20.48 13.55
CA LYS A 118 12.50 20.83 13.40
C LYS A 118 13.44 20.01 14.26
N GLU A 119 13.03 19.60 15.45
CA GLU A 119 13.84 18.72 16.29
C GLU A 119 13.83 17.27 15.77
N GLY A 120 12.70 16.80 15.25
CA GLY A 120 12.63 15.47 14.61
C GLY A 120 13.47 15.38 13.33
N GLU A 121 13.47 16.44 12.52
CA GLU A 121 14.29 16.57 11.31
C GLU A 121 15.79 16.44 11.64
N LYS A 122 16.27 17.14 12.68
CA LYS A 122 17.67 17.03 13.13
C LYS A 122 18.08 15.61 13.47
N VAL A 123 17.21 14.83 14.11
CA VAL A 123 17.50 13.42 14.45
C VAL A 123 17.70 12.59 13.18
N LEU A 124 16.86 12.78 12.16
CA LEU A 124 16.97 12.08 10.89
C LEU A 124 18.22 12.48 10.12
N GLU A 125 18.51 13.78 10.01
CA GLU A 125 19.68 14.30 9.31
C GLU A 125 20.98 13.82 9.95
N MET A 126 21.08 13.92 11.27
CA MET A 126 22.26 13.43 12.00
C MET A 126 22.43 11.91 11.83
N HIS A 127 21.33 11.14 11.80
CA HIS A 127 21.41 9.71 11.49
C HIS A 127 21.89 9.45 10.06
N TYR A 128 21.34 10.15 9.07
CA TYR A 128 21.74 10.04 7.67
C TYR A 128 23.22 10.36 7.46
N MET A 129 23.70 11.48 8.02
CA MET A 129 25.10 11.92 7.90
C MET A 129 26.08 10.91 8.52
N THR A 130 25.74 10.35 9.68
CA THR A 130 26.60 9.36 10.37
C THR A 130 26.64 7.98 9.70
N HIS A 131 25.70 7.67 8.79
CA HIS A 131 25.56 6.36 8.18
C HIS A 131 25.74 6.40 6.66
N GLY A 132 26.68 7.22 6.17
CA GLY A 132 27.14 7.24 4.78
C GLY A 132 26.51 8.28 3.88
N ALA A 133 25.53 9.05 4.35
CA ALA A 133 24.92 10.16 3.62
C ALA A 133 24.61 9.82 2.15
N GLU A 134 25.25 10.53 1.21
CA GLU A 134 25.05 10.41 -0.23
C GLU A 134 25.44 9.04 -0.81
N LEU A 135 26.29 8.28 -0.11
CA LEU A 135 26.68 6.92 -0.48
C LEU A 135 25.54 5.92 -0.27
N ARG A 136 24.47 6.29 0.45
CA ARG A 136 23.30 5.43 0.63
C ARG A 136 22.52 5.29 -0.68
N PHE A 137 22.25 4.06 -1.13
CA PHE A 137 21.31 3.83 -2.21
C PHE A 137 19.87 3.70 -1.68
N ALA A 138 18.91 4.30 -2.38
CA ALA A 138 17.49 4.18 -2.04
C ALA A 138 17.01 2.72 -2.16
N GLY A 139 16.82 2.07 -1.01
CA GLY A 139 16.51 0.64 -0.90
C GLY A 139 17.50 -0.16 -0.05
N GLU A 140 18.64 0.42 0.34
CA GLU A 140 19.57 -0.16 1.32
C GLU A 140 19.11 0.03 2.76
N ALA A 141 18.28 1.05 3.00
CA ALA A 141 17.69 1.28 4.30
C ALA A 141 16.82 0.08 4.73
N SER A 142 17.09 -0.41 5.93
CA SER A 142 16.48 -1.63 6.51
C SER A 142 15.04 -1.45 6.99
N LEU A 143 14.35 -0.43 6.48
CA LEU A 143 13.03 -0.01 6.95
C LEU A 143 11.91 -0.82 6.31
N MET A 144 11.16 -1.51 7.17
CA MET A 144 9.94 -2.22 6.82
C MET A 144 8.77 -1.23 6.67
N ASP A 145 7.80 -1.58 5.83
CA ASP A 145 6.62 -0.76 5.53
C ASP A 145 5.87 -0.37 6.81
N GLU A 146 5.73 -1.31 7.76
CA GLU A 146 5.03 -1.11 9.03
C GLU A 146 5.76 -0.11 9.95
N GLN A 147 7.09 -0.01 9.83
CA GLN A 147 7.90 0.91 10.64
C GLN A 147 7.72 2.35 10.17
N VAL A 148 7.68 2.55 8.85
CA VAL A 148 7.39 3.86 8.24
C VAL A 148 5.95 4.25 8.50
N GLU A 149 5.01 3.33 8.26
CA GLU A 149 3.57 3.54 8.51
C GLU A 149 3.32 3.92 9.97
N GLY A 150 3.93 3.18 10.91
CA GLY A 150 3.83 3.48 12.34
C GLY A 150 4.41 4.85 12.71
N ALA A 151 5.49 5.29 12.05
CA ALA A 151 6.09 6.61 12.30
C ALA A 151 5.19 7.75 11.83
N VAL A 152 4.68 7.65 10.61
CA VAL A 152 3.75 8.64 10.06
C VAL A 152 2.47 8.68 10.89
N ARG A 153 1.86 7.53 11.22
CA ARG A 153 0.67 7.48 12.08
C ARG A 153 0.89 8.08 13.46
N ARG A 154 2.05 7.84 14.08
CA ARG A 154 2.34 8.46 15.38
C ARG A 154 2.24 9.98 15.32
N ILE A 155 2.80 10.62 14.29
CA ILE A 155 2.69 12.08 14.10
C ILE A 155 1.25 12.46 13.79
N PHE A 156 0.65 11.78 12.81
CA PHE A 156 -0.68 12.05 12.31
C PHE A 156 -1.77 11.96 13.40
N ASP A 157 -1.67 10.99 14.30
CA ASP A 157 -2.68 10.68 15.31
C ASP A 157 -2.50 11.46 16.62
N ASN A 158 -1.32 12.06 16.86
CA ASN A 158 -0.99 12.71 18.15
C ASN A 158 -0.75 14.22 18.03
N MET A 159 -0.64 14.76 16.82
CA MET A 159 -0.57 16.20 16.62
C MET A 159 -1.96 16.77 16.35
N GLY A 160 -2.19 18.03 16.76
CA GLY A 160 -3.46 18.73 16.58
C GLY A 160 -3.64 19.27 15.15
N GLY A 161 -3.99 20.55 15.02
CA GLY A 161 -4.41 21.19 13.76
C GLY A 161 -3.49 21.00 12.55
N ASP A 162 -2.17 20.86 12.76
CA ASP A 162 -1.16 20.78 11.70
C ASP A 162 -0.63 19.36 11.43
N ALA A 163 -1.28 18.32 11.99
CA ALA A 163 -0.79 16.95 11.92
C ALA A 163 -0.54 16.45 10.49
N TYR A 164 -1.41 16.81 9.55
CA TYR A 164 -1.29 16.41 8.15
C TYR A 164 0.01 16.93 7.52
N GLU A 165 0.26 18.24 7.62
CA GLU A 165 1.43 18.89 7.02
C GLU A 165 2.73 18.43 7.68
N ILE A 166 2.74 18.26 9.00
CA ILE A 166 3.93 17.79 9.72
C ILE A 166 4.24 16.34 9.37
N ALA A 167 3.23 15.48 9.31
CA ALA A 167 3.41 14.08 8.89
C ALA A 167 3.86 13.98 7.42
N ARG A 168 3.33 14.86 6.56
CA ARG A 168 3.72 14.95 5.14
C ARG A 168 5.18 15.36 4.98
N HIS A 169 5.62 16.42 5.67
CA HIS A 169 7.02 16.84 5.71
C HIS A 169 7.94 15.74 6.26
N PHE A 170 7.52 15.07 7.35
CA PHE A 170 8.25 13.93 7.90
C PHE A 170 8.46 12.84 6.86
N TYR A 171 7.39 12.46 6.15
CA TYR A 171 7.45 11.41 5.15
C TYR A 171 8.28 11.80 3.92
N CYS A 172 8.11 13.01 3.38
CA CYS A 172 8.96 13.53 2.31
C CYS A 172 10.44 13.48 2.71
N ARG A 173 10.77 13.90 3.93
CA ARG A 173 12.17 13.88 4.41
C ARG A 173 12.74 12.46 4.49
N LEU A 174 11.95 11.46 4.87
CA LEU A 174 12.39 10.06 4.83
C LEU A 174 12.76 9.62 3.41
N ILE A 175 12.01 10.08 2.40
CA ILE A 175 12.27 9.77 1.00
C ILE A 175 13.54 10.49 0.52
N ASP A 176 13.67 11.78 0.83
CA ASP A 176 14.81 12.61 0.46
C ASP A 176 16.13 12.06 1.03
N LEU A 177 16.10 11.61 2.29
CA LEU A 177 17.23 10.99 2.99
C LEU A 177 17.42 9.51 2.62
N ARG A 178 16.69 9.02 1.60
CA ARG A 178 16.76 7.65 1.06
C ARG A 178 16.49 6.56 2.10
N LEU A 179 15.80 6.90 3.19
CA LEU A 179 15.36 5.97 4.24
C LEU A 179 14.21 5.09 3.76
N CYS A 180 13.40 5.58 2.83
CA CYS A 180 12.42 4.76 2.14
C CYS A 180 12.16 5.26 0.71
N LYS A 181 11.51 4.41 -0.08
CA LYS A 181 10.79 4.77 -1.30
C LYS A 181 9.37 5.21 -0.94
N VAL A 182 8.63 5.78 -1.89
CA VAL A 182 7.19 6.00 -1.66
C VAL A 182 6.51 4.64 -1.50
N LYS A 183 5.88 4.43 -0.35
CA LYS A 183 5.15 3.22 0.05
C LYS A 183 3.65 3.46 -0.09
N ASP A 184 2.97 2.53 -0.77
CA ASP A 184 1.51 2.55 -0.96
C ASP A 184 0.74 2.54 0.37
N CYS A 185 1.21 1.81 1.40
CA CYS A 185 0.55 1.76 2.71
C CYS A 185 0.62 3.11 3.46
N VAL A 186 1.74 3.81 3.37
CA VAL A 186 1.95 5.11 4.01
C VAL A 186 1.20 6.18 3.24
N PHE A 187 1.30 6.16 1.91
CA PHE A 187 0.65 7.17 1.08
C PHE A 187 -0.88 7.15 1.24
N ARG A 188 -1.46 5.96 1.37
CA ARG A 188 -2.87 5.76 1.68
C ARG A 188 -3.34 6.45 2.97
N ILE A 189 -2.48 6.71 3.96
CA ILE A 189 -2.86 7.46 5.18
C ILE A 189 -3.34 8.86 4.81
N PHE A 190 -2.53 9.59 4.04
CA PHE A 190 -2.82 10.96 3.60
C PHE A 190 -4.08 10.99 2.73
N ILE A 191 -4.16 10.10 1.73
CA ILE A 191 -5.33 10.02 0.86
C ILE A 191 -6.61 9.72 1.64
N LEU A 192 -6.60 8.73 2.54
CA LEU A 192 -7.81 8.41 3.30
C LEU A 192 -8.25 9.54 4.24
N ASP A 193 -7.33 10.34 4.78
CA ASP A 193 -7.69 11.52 5.57
C ASP A 193 -8.37 12.60 4.73
N LEU A 194 -7.80 12.94 3.57
CA LEU A 194 -8.40 13.88 2.62
C LEU A 194 -9.80 13.41 2.18
N LEU A 195 -9.94 12.12 1.87
CA LEU A 195 -11.21 11.54 1.44
C LEU A 195 -12.26 11.52 2.55
N LYS A 196 -11.88 11.26 3.82
CA LYS A 196 -12.78 11.40 4.98
C LYS A 196 -13.32 12.83 5.13
N LYS A 197 -12.50 13.83 4.80
CA LYS A 197 -12.86 15.25 4.79
C LYS A 197 -13.58 15.68 3.50
N ASN A 198 -13.94 14.74 2.62
CA ASN A 198 -14.58 14.97 1.32
C ASN A 198 -13.75 15.86 0.36
N GLN A 199 -12.43 15.91 0.55
CA GLN A 199 -11.48 16.69 -0.25
C GLN A 199 -10.93 15.88 -1.43
N VAL A 200 -11.84 15.41 -2.29
CA VAL A 200 -11.51 14.50 -3.40
C VAL A 200 -10.51 15.12 -4.38
N LYS A 201 -10.68 16.40 -4.74
CA LYS A 201 -9.75 17.10 -5.64
C LYS A 201 -8.32 17.14 -5.06
N LYS A 202 -8.17 17.50 -3.78
CA LYS A 202 -6.87 17.47 -3.11
C LYS A 202 -6.27 16.06 -3.07
N ALA A 203 -7.09 15.02 -2.90
CA ALA A 203 -6.61 13.64 -2.94
C ALA A 203 -6.08 13.24 -4.32
N ILE A 204 -6.65 13.79 -5.40
CA ILE A 204 -6.15 13.62 -6.78
C ILE A 204 -4.81 14.35 -6.94
N GLU A 205 -4.74 15.62 -6.53
CA GLU A 205 -3.51 16.44 -6.57
C GLU A 205 -2.37 15.81 -5.74
N GLU A 206 -2.69 15.28 -4.57
CA GLU A 206 -1.71 14.60 -3.70
C GLU A 206 -1.23 13.28 -4.32
N PHE A 207 -2.10 12.57 -5.05
CA PHE A 207 -1.72 11.39 -5.83
C PHE A 207 -0.73 11.73 -6.92
N ASP A 208 -1.03 12.75 -7.71
CA ASP A 208 -0.13 13.23 -8.76
C ASP A 208 1.23 13.68 -8.19
N TYR A 209 1.22 14.36 -7.05
CA TYR A 209 2.46 14.78 -6.39
C TYR A 209 3.33 13.58 -5.99
N PHE A 210 2.78 12.61 -5.24
CA PHE A 210 3.57 11.50 -4.70
C PHE A 210 3.92 10.43 -5.74
N SER A 211 3.18 10.33 -6.85
CA SER A 211 3.58 9.46 -7.96
C SER A 211 4.85 9.98 -8.65
N HIS A 212 5.09 11.29 -8.65
CA HIS A 212 6.28 11.89 -9.26
C HIS A 212 7.37 12.27 -8.25
N TYR A 213 7.09 12.22 -6.94
CA TYR A 213 8.02 12.69 -5.90
C TYR A 213 9.31 11.85 -5.78
N GLY A 214 9.22 10.53 -5.99
CA GLY A 214 10.38 9.65 -5.87
C GLY A 214 10.08 8.24 -6.35
N LYS A 215 11.09 7.36 -6.27
CA LYS A 215 10.90 5.95 -6.66
C LYS A 215 9.78 5.33 -5.83
N HIS A 216 8.90 4.60 -6.49
CA HIS A 216 7.79 3.90 -5.85
C HIS A 216 7.62 2.50 -6.42
N GLY A 217 6.95 1.63 -5.64
CA GLY A 217 6.43 0.37 -6.16
C GLY A 217 5.05 0.57 -6.79
N SER A 218 4.23 -0.47 -6.77
CA SER A 218 2.81 -0.35 -7.09
C SER A 218 2.10 0.55 -6.06
N LEU A 219 1.38 1.58 -6.53
CA LEU A 219 0.52 2.49 -5.75
C LEU A 219 -0.97 2.11 -5.86
N SER A 220 -1.25 0.85 -6.15
CA SER A 220 -2.56 0.41 -6.65
C SER A 220 -3.68 0.54 -5.62
N SER A 221 -3.40 0.36 -4.32
CA SER A 221 -4.45 0.52 -3.30
C SER A 221 -4.81 1.99 -3.09
N THR A 222 -3.81 2.87 -3.14
CA THR A 222 -4.02 4.32 -3.06
C THR A 222 -4.79 4.81 -4.29
N ALA A 223 -4.38 4.39 -5.49
CA ALA A 223 -5.07 4.71 -6.75
C ALA A 223 -6.53 4.27 -6.74
N PHE A 224 -6.82 3.06 -6.22
CA PHE A 224 -8.19 2.57 -6.07
C PHE A 224 -9.05 3.50 -5.22
N PHE A 225 -8.56 3.97 -4.07
CA PHE A 225 -9.34 4.86 -3.20
C PHE A 225 -9.60 6.22 -3.85
N VAL A 226 -8.59 6.80 -4.53
CA VAL A 226 -8.75 8.06 -5.26
C VAL A 226 -9.81 7.91 -6.37
N LEU A 227 -9.69 6.90 -7.23
CA LEU A 227 -10.65 6.65 -8.30
C LEU A 227 -12.05 6.39 -7.78
N TRP A 228 -12.19 5.58 -6.74
CA TRP A 228 -13.49 5.23 -6.19
C TRP A 228 -14.21 6.45 -5.60
N SER A 229 -13.49 7.30 -4.87
CA SER A 229 -14.04 8.54 -4.35
C SER A 229 -14.36 9.56 -5.44
N ALA A 230 -13.50 9.69 -6.45
CA ALA A 230 -13.76 10.52 -7.62
C ALA A 230 -15.00 10.06 -8.39
N PHE A 231 -15.12 8.75 -8.63
CA PHE A 231 -16.27 8.12 -9.26
C PHE A 231 -17.58 8.46 -8.53
N LYS A 232 -17.57 8.46 -7.20
CA LYS A 232 -18.74 8.83 -6.38
C LYS A 232 -19.06 10.31 -6.41
N LYS A 233 -18.04 11.16 -6.53
CA LYS A 233 -18.19 12.62 -6.43
C LYS A 233 -18.86 13.21 -7.67
N ASN A 234 -18.20 13.13 -8.82
CA ASN A 234 -18.74 13.60 -10.10
C ASN A 234 -17.89 13.08 -11.28
N ASP A 235 -18.38 13.34 -12.49
CA ASP A 235 -17.79 12.79 -13.71
C ASP A 235 -16.47 13.50 -14.09
N GLU A 236 -16.35 14.79 -13.78
CA GLU A 236 -15.17 15.61 -14.05
C GLU A 236 -13.96 15.15 -13.25
N LEU A 237 -14.09 15.08 -11.92
CA LEU A 237 -13.05 14.57 -11.02
C LEU A 237 -12.71 13.11 -11.32
N PHE A 238 -13.70 12.32 -11.76
CA PHE A 238 -13.44 10.94 -12.16
C PHE A 238 -12.57 10.85 -13.42
N GLN A 239 -12.82 11.68 -14.45
CA GLN A 239 -11.93 11.71 -15.62
C GLN A 239 -10.53 12.20 -15.23
N GLU A 240 -10.43 13.27 -14.45
CA GLU A 240 -9.16 13.81 -13.94
C GLU A 240 -8.35 12.74 -13.20
N ALA A 241 -8.99 12.01 -12.28
CA ALA A 241 -8.35 10.90 -11.56
C ALA A 241 -7.88 9.77 -12.50
N VAL A 242 -8.68 9.41 -13.51
CA VAL A 242 -8.32 8.38 -14.50
C VAL A 242 -7.10 8.80 -15.31
N GLU A 243 -7.04 10.05 -15.77
CA GLU A 243 -5.92 10.58 -16.54
C GLU A 243 -4.62 10.56 -15.73
N ILE A 244 -4.64 11.11 -14.52
CA ILE A 244 -3.47 11.15 -13.62
C ILE A 244 -2.98 9.76 -13.27
N ILE A 245 -3.88 8.84 -12.93
CA ILE A 245 -3.50 7.47 -12.53
C ILE A 245 -2.95 6.68 -13.71
N ASN A 246 -3.53 6.83 -14.90
CA ASN A 246 -3.00 6.16 -16.09
C ASN A 246 -1.64 6.75 -16.52
N GLY A 247 -1.42 8.04 -16.31
CA GLY A 247 -0.11 8.67 -16.50
C GLY A 247 0.96 8.20 -15.50
N SER A 248 0.53 7.88 -14.28
CA SER A 248 1.43 7.47 -13.18
C SER A 248 1.68 5.95 -13.09
N ILE A 249 0.79 5.12 -13.64
CA ILE A 249 0.87 3.65 -13.55
C ILE A 249 1.11 3.09 -14.95
N GLU A 250 2.34 2.68 -15.25
CA GLU A 250 2.72 2.17 -16.58
C GLU A 250 2.04 0.84 -16.95
N SER A 251 1.74 0.01 -15.96
CA SER A 251 1.23 -1.34 -16.21
C SER A 251 -0.24 -1.30 -16.60
N ARG A 252 -0.54 -1.62 -17.87
CA ARG A 252 -1.90 -1.77 -18.39
C ARG A 252 -2.76 -2.74 -17.56
N LEU A 253 -2.16 -3.83 -17.08
CA LEU A 253 -2.82 -4.78 -16.17
C LEU A 253 -3.32 -4.08 -14.91
N GLN A 254 -2.47 -3.26 -14.28
CA GLN A 254 -2.83 -2.53 -13.07
C GLN A 254 -3.93 -1.50 -13.35
N GLN A 255 -3.82 -0.74 -14.44
CA GLN A 255 -4.83 0.24 -14.83
C GLN A 255 -6.22 -0.41 -14.99
N ILE A 256 -6.31 -1.49 -15.77
CA ILE A 256 -7.56 -2.23 -16.00
C ILE A 256 -8.10 -2.81 -14.69
N CYS A 257 -7.26 -3.43 -13.87
CA CYS A 257 -7.71 -4.07 -12.64
C CYS A 257 -8.12 -3.08 -11.55
N ILE A 258 -7.44 -1.93 -11.43
CA ILE A 258 -7.80 -0.88 -10.47
C ILE A 258 -9.16 -0.28 -10.85
N LEU A 259 -9.34 0.09 -12.12
CA LEU A 259 -10.62 0.60 -12.62
C LEU A 259 -11.73 -0.46 -12.50
N GLY A 260 -11.44 -1.69 -12.87
CA GLY A 260 -12.35 -2.83 -12.73
C GLY A 260 -12.80 -3.02 -11.28
N SER A 261 -11.88 -2.85 -10.32
CA SER A 261 -12.20 -2.93 -8.90
C SER A 261 -13.15 -1.82 -8.44
N VAL A 262 -13.10 -0.63 -9.06
CA VAL A 262 -14.10 0.44 -8.81
C VAL A 262 -15.48 0.03 -9.31
N PHE A 263 -15.57 -0.53 -10.53
CA PHE A 263 -16.84 -1.03 -11.06
C PHE A 263 -17.41 -2.17 -10.21
N LEU A 264 -16.57 -3.13 -9.82
CA LEU A 264 -16.97 -4.24 -8.95
C LEU A 264 -17.43 -3.74 -7.58
N MET A 265 -16.73 -2.77 -6.98
CA MET A 265 -17.12 -2.16 -5.69
C MET A 265 -18.51 -1.50 -5.75
N GLU A 266 -18.91 -1.00 -6.91
CA GLU A 266 -20.20 -0.36 -7.17
C GLU A 266 -21.22 -1.30 -7.84
N GLU A 267 -20.94 -2.61 -7.89
CA GLU A 267 -21.80 -3.65 -8.49
C GLU A 267 -22.13 -3.41 -9.98
N LEU A 268 -21.22 -2.75 -10.70
CA LEU A 268 -21.33 -2.41 -12.13
C LEU A 268 -20.67 -3.48 -13.01
N HIS A 269 -21.06 -4.74 -12.83
CA HIS A 269 -20.44 -5.90 -13.50
C HIS A 269 -20.55 -5.80 -15.03
N ILE A 270 -21.73 -5.44 -15.54
CA ILE A 270 -22.01 -5.36 -16.99
C ILE A 270 -21.13 -4.29 -17.63
N GLN A 271 -21.03 -3.11 -16.99
CA GLN A 271 -20.17 -2.04 -17.46
C GLN A 271 -18.72 -2.52 -17.47
N PHE A 272 -18.26 -3.20 -16.42
CA PHE A 272 -16.89 -3.71 -16.42
C PHE A 272 -16.64 -4.70 -17.59
N VAL A 273 -17.55 -5.63 -17.83
CA VAL A 273 -17.48 -6.58 -18.97
C VAL A 273 -17.47 -5.86 -20.31
N ASP A 274 -18.33 -4.87 -20.50
CA ASP A 274 -18.36 -4.06 -21.72
C ASP A 274 -17.03 -3.31 -21.91
N PHE A 275 -16.40 -2.88 -20.82
CA PHE A 275 -15.14 -2.15 -20.90
C PHE A 275 -14.02 -3.09 -21.34
N LEU A 276 -13.96 -4.28 -20.74
CA LEU A 276 -13.04 -5.33 -21.14
C LEU A 276 -13.21 -5.68 -22.62
N ARG A 277 -14.46 -5.81 -23.10
CA ARG A 277 -14.76 -6.07 -24.51
C ARG A 277 -14.26 -4.94 -25.43
N LYS A 278 -14.55 -3.68 -25.09
CA LYS A 278 -14.05 -2.51 -25.84
C LYS A 278 -12.53 -2.45 -25.89
N GLN A 279 -11.85 -2.95 -24.86
CA GLN A 279 -10.39 -3.01 -24.77
C GLN A 279 -9.78 -4.27 -25.41
N ASN A 280 -10.62 -5.17 -25.94
CA ASN A 280 -10.25 -6.52 -26.39
C ASN A 280 -9.41 -7.26 -25.35
N TYR A 281 -9.89 -7.27 -24.10
CA TYR A 281 -9.17 -7.79 -22.94
C TYR A 281 -9.98 -8.89 -22.26
N ASN A 282 -9.31 -9.99 -21.91
CA ASN A 282 -9.90 -11.09 -21.14
C ASN A 282 -9.17 -11.21 -19.81
N ILE A 283 -9.92 -11.41 -18.73
CA ILE A 283 -9.37 -11.60 -17.39
C ILE A 283 -8.59 -12.92 -17.34
N SER A 284 -7.30 -12.81 -17.07
CA SER A 284 -6.36 -13.89 -16.84
C SER A 284 -6.31 -14.33 -15.37
N THR A 285 -5.50 -15.35 -15.07
CA THR A 285 -5.30 -15.81 -13.69
C THR A 285 -4.49 -14.80 -12.88
N GLU A 286 -3.59 -14.06 -13.55
CA GLU A 286 -2.76 -13.00 -13.01
C GLU A 286 -3.61 -11.77 -12.62
N ASP A 287 -4.62 -11.44 -13.44
CA ASP A 287 -5.57 -10.36 -13.14
C ASP A 287 -6.39 -10.67 -11.89
N VAL A 288 -6.89 -11.91 -11.77
CA VAL A 288 -7.61 -12.37 -10.58
C VAL A 288 -6.71 -12.27 -9.35
N GLU A 289 -5.45 -12.66 -9.46
CA GLU A 289 -4.50 -12.56 -8.36
C GLU A 289 -4.23 -11.11 -7.96
N PHE A 290 -4.10 -10.22 -8.94
CA PHE A 290 -3.95 -8.80 -8.69
C PHE A 290 -5.17 -8.20 -7.97
N ILE A 291 -6.38 -8.45 -8.47
CA ILE A 291 -7.63 -7.97 -7.85
C ILE A 291 -7.77 -8.52 -6.43
N CYS A 292 -7.42 -9.79 -6.21
CA CYS A 292 -7.37 -10.39 -4.88
C CYS A 292 -6.39 -9.65 -3.96
N ASN A 293 -5.16 -9.42 -4.41
CA ASN A 293 -4.13 -8.71 -3.64
C ASN A 293 -4.55 -7.27 -3.30
N LEU A 294 -5.09 -6.55 -4.28
CA LEU A 294 -5.62 -5.20 -4.11
C LEU A 294 -6.74 -5.18 -3.07
N THR A 295 -7.71 -6.08 -3.20
CA THR A 295 -8.85 -6.17 -2.28
C THR A 295 -8.42 -6.47 -0.84
N ARG A 296 -7.44 -7.36 -0.65
CA ARG A 296 -6.87 -7.63 0.70
C ARG A 296 -6.18 -6.41 1.29
N LYS A 297 -5.40 -5.66 0.48
CA LYS A 297 -4.76 -4.41 0.91
C LYS A 297 -5.78 -3.33 1.30
N CYS A 298 -6.86 -3.19 0.52
CA CYS A 298 -7.92 -2.21 0.75
C CYS A 298 -8.91 -2.61 1.85
N LYS A 299 -8.94 -3.90 2.24
CA LYS A 299 -9.93 -4.48 3.17
C LYS A 299 -11.38 -4.23 2.70
N LYS A 300 -11.64 -4.43 1.40
CA LYS A 300 -12.94 -4.20 0.75
C LYS A 300 -13.51 -5.49 0.16
N PRO A 301 -14.03 -6.42 0.98
CA PRO A 301 -14.47 -7.75 0.50
C PRO A 301 -15.55 -7.65 -0.58
N ALA A 302 -16.38 -6.60 -0.56
CA ALA A 302 -17.41 -6.32 -1.56
C ALA A 302 -16.90 -6.39 -3.03
N ILE A 303 -15.64 -6.01 -3.30
CA ILE A 303 -15.06 -6.13 -4.66
C ILE A 303 -15.05 -7.59 -5.11
N LEU A 304 -14.58 -8.50 -4.25
CA LEU A 304 -14.46 -9.92 -4.54
C LEU A 304 -15.80 -10.65 -4.44
N GLU A 305 -16.69 -10.24 -3.54
CA GLU A 305 -18.06 -10.74 -3.48
C GLU A 305 -18.80 -10.42 -4.78
N SER A 306 -18.71 -9.18 -5.24
CA SER A 306 -19.23 -8.72 -6.54
C SER A 306 -18.63 -9.51 -7.70
N PHE A 307 -17.32 -9.77 -7.66
CA PHE A 307 -16.65 -10.55 -8.70
C PHE A 307 -17.13 -12.01 -8.77
N MET A 308 -17.35 -12.63 -7.59
CA MET A 308 -17.88 -13.99 -7.49
C MET A 308 -19.35 -14.08 -7.91
N ASN A 309 -20.18 -13.09 -7.55
CA ASN A 309 -21.58 -13.07 -7.95
C ASN A 309 -21.75 -13.02 -9.48
N ALA A 310 -20.78 -12.44 -10.19
CA ALA A 310 -20.75 -12.34 -11.65
C ALA A 310 -19.74 -13.30 -12.31
N HIS A 311 -19.30 -14.36 -11.62
CA HIS A 311 -18.19 -15.21 -12.09
C HIS A 311 -18.42 -15.82 -13.48
N GLU A 312 -19.67 -16.13 -13.85
CA GLU A 312 -20.05 -16.65 -15.17
C GLU A 312 -19.77 -15.62 -16.29
N LEU A 313 -20.06 -14.33 -16.04
CA LEU A 313 -19.80 -13.24 -16.99
C LEU A 313 -18.31 -13.08 -17.28
N PHE A 314 -17.47 -13.33 -16.28
CA PHE A 314 -16.01 -13.25 -16.38
C PHE A 314 -15.36 -14.60 -16.74
N LYS A 315 -16.15 -15.66 -16.95
CA LYS A 315 -15.67 -17.02 -17.28
C LYS A 315 -14.59 -17.54 -16.31
N LEU A 316 -14.77 -17.31 -15.01
CA LEU A 316 -13.76 -17.65 -14.01
C LEU A 316 -13.65 -19.18 -13.83
N THR A 317 -12.44 -19.70 -14.01
CA THR A 317 -12.11 -21.11 -13.72
C THR A 317 -12.24 -21.43 -12.22
N ASP A 318 -12.40 -22.70 -11.88
CA ASP A 318 -12.44 -23.17 -10.48
C ASP A 318 -11.19 -22.73 -9.69
N LYS A 319 -10.01 -22.72 -10.34
CA LYS A 319 -8.77 -22.22 -9.76
C LYS A 319 -8.85 -20.73 -9.40
N SER A 320 -9.42 -19.92 -10.30
CA SER A 320 -9.64 -18.48 -10.06
C SER A 320 -10.65 -18.26 -8.93
N ARG A 321 -11.77 -18.99 -8.93
CA ARG A 321 -12.79 -18.91 -7.86
C ARG A 321 -12.20 -19.32 -6.51
N ALA A 322 -11.42 -20.39 -6.46
CA ALA A 322 -10.72 -20.82 -5.25
C ALA A 322 -9.76 -19.76 -4.70
N ARG A 323 -9.04 -19.03 -5.57
CA ARG A 323 -8.19 -17.89 -5.17
C ARG A 323 -9.00 -16.75 -4.58
N ILE A 324 -10.16 -16.45 -5.15
CA ILE A 324 -11.06 -15.39 -4.67
C ILE A 324 -11.62 -15.76 -3.30
N TYR A 325 -12.18 -16.95 -3.13
CA TYR A 325 -12.63 -17.43 -1.82
C TYR A 325 -11.51 -17.42 -0.79
N GLY A 326 -10.33 -17.95 -1.14
CA GLY A 326 -9.16 -17.92 -0.26
C GLY A 326 -8.75 -16.52 0.18
N SER A 327 -9.01 -15.50 -0.64
CA SER A 327 -8.74 -14.10 -0.31
C SER A 327 -9.83 -13.47 0.55
N LEU A 328 -11.10 -13.77 0.28
CA LEU A 328 -12.24 -13.39 1.13
C LEU A 328 -12.06 -13.95 2.55
N ILE A 329 -11.67 -15.22 2.67
CA ILE A 329 -11.40 -15.86 3.97
C ILE A 329 -10.32 -15.11 4.75
N GLU A 330 -9.23 -14.68 4.10
CA GLU A 330 -8.20 -13.89 4.80
C GLU A 330 -8.74 -12.54 5.30
N ILE A 331 -9.59 -11.89 4.52
CA ILE A 331 -10.16 -10.59 4.89
C ILE A 331 -11.08 -10.73 6.09
N HIS A 332 -12.07 -11.64 6.02
CA HIS A 332 -13.03 -11.85 7.10
C HIS A 332 -12.39 -12.49 8.33
N GLY A 333 -11.47 -13.45 8.11
CA GLY A 333 -10.75 -14.14 9.17
C GLY A 333 -9.88 -13.18 10.00
N LYS A 334 -9.07 -12.32 9.35
CA LYS A 334 -8.28 -11.29 10.05
C LYS A 334 -9.13 -10.20 10.70
N ALA A 335 -10.37 -10.01 10.25
CA ALA A 335 -11.32 -9.06 10.83
C ALA A 335 -12.20 -9.67 11.93
N ASN A 336 -11.97 -10.93 12.32
CA ASN A 336 -12.81 -11.67 13.27
C ASN A 336 -14.32 -11.66 12.91
N ASN A 337 -14.63 -11.70 11.60
CA ASN A 337 -16.00 -11.56 11.10
C ASN A 337 -16.62 -12.94 10.80
N LEU A 338 -17.29 -13.52 11.80
CA LEU A 338 -17.96 -14.83 11.70
C LEU A 338 -19.02 -14.86 10.60
N THR A 339 -19.89 -13.84 10.52
CA THR A 339 -20.96 -13.78 9.50
C THR A 339 -20.39 -13.84 8.09
N GLY A 340 -19.27 -13.14 7.83
CA GLY A 340 -18.58 -13.20 6.55
C GLY A 340 -17.96 -14.56 6.26
N LEU A 341 -17.39 -15.24 7.27
CA LEU A 341 -16.87 -16.60 7.10
C LEU A 341 -17.97 -17.63 6.84
N LEU A 342 -19.16 -17.48 7.46
CA LEU A 342 -20.34 -18.32 7.21
C LEU A 342 -20.86 -18.12 5.78
N LYS A 343 -21.01 -16.87 5.33
CA LYS A 343 -21.42 -16.57 3.95
C LYS A 343 -20.50 -17.22 2.92
N ILE A 344 -19.18 -17.21 3.15
CA ILE A 344 -18.22 -17.89 2.27
C ILE A 344 -18.41 -19.40 2.32
N TRP A 345 -18.65 -19.97 3.51
CA TRP A 345 -18.91 -21.41 3.64
C TRP A 345 -20.11 -21.84 2.79
N GLU A 346 -21.23 -21.12 2.92
CA GLU A 346 -22.47 -21.37 2.16
C GLU A 346 -22.22 -21.31 0.65
N GLN A 347 -21.41 -20.37 0.18
CA GLN A 347 -21.05 -20.27 -1.23
C GLN A 347 -20.13 -21.40 -1.69
N VAL A 348 -19.15 -21.79 -0.87
CA VAL A 348 -18.21 -22.87 -1.21
C VAL A 348 -18.90 -24.22 -1.23
N VAL A 349 -19.79 -24.53 -0.26
CA VAL A 349 -20.49 -25.83 -0.22
C VAL A 349 -21.48 -26.00 -1.39
N ALA A 350 -21.92 -24.88 -2.00
CA ALA A 350 -22.75 -24.88 -3.20
C ALA A 350 -21.96 -25.13 -4.51
N GLU A 351 -20.62 -25.14 -4.48
CA GLU A 351 -19.80 -25.44 -5.66
C GLU A 351 -19.92 -26.91 -6.07
N LYS A 352 -20.01 -27.17 -7.38
CA LYS A 352 -20.25 -28.51 -7.93
C LYS A 352 -19.14 -29.52 -7.62
N ASN A 353 -17.89 -29.05 -7.51
CA ASN A 353 -16.73 -29.91 -7.28
C ASN A 353 -15.90 -29.40 -6.10
N LEU A 354 -16.29 -29.80 -4.88
CA LEU A 354 -15.65 -29.37 -3.64
C LEU A 354 -14.16 -29.75 -3.55
N ASN A 355 -13.70 -30.78 -4.25
CA ASN A 355 -12.28 -31.18 -4.26
C ASN A 355 -11.39 -30.06 -4.80
N ASN A 356 -11.86 -29.28 -5.78
CA ASN A 356 -11.14 -28.13 -6.32
C ASN A 356 -10.96 -27.00 -5.28
N PHE A 357 -11.73 -27.04 -4.20
CA PHE A 357 -11.75 -26.05 -3.13
C PHE A 357 -11.18 -26.61 -1.80
N ARG A 358 -10.54 -27.79 -1.80
CA ARG A 358 -9.92 -28.40 -0.59
C ARG A 358 -9.07 -27.41 0.21
N VAL A 359 -8.19 -26.68 -0.48
CA VAL A 359 -7.30 -25.68 0.17
C VAL A 359 -8.09 -24.54 0.80
N VAL A 360 -9.19 -24.12 0.16
CA VAL A 360 -10.10 -23.08 0.66
C VAL A 360 -10.79 -23.56 1.94
N ILE A 361 -11.30 -24.79 1.95
CA ILE A 361 -11.98 -25.40 3.09
C ILE A 361 -11.02 -25.55 4.29
N LEU A 362 -9.80 -26.04 4.07
CA LEU A 362 -8.77 -26.13 5.12
C LEU A 362 -8.41 -24.75 5.69
N LYS A 363 -8.30 -23.74 4.84
CA LYS A 363 -8.02 -22.35 5.25
C LYS A 363 -9.17 -21.75 6.04
N LEU A 364 -10.42 -22.04 5.66
CA LEU A 364 -11.61 -21.64 6.41
C LEU A 364 -11.56 -22.22 7.82
N GLY A 365 -11.36 -23.54 7.94
CA GLY A 365 -11.22 -24.22 9.23
C GLY A 365 -10.07 -23.68 10.09
N HIS A 366 -8.95 -23.26 9.48
CA HIS A 366 -7.88 -22.58 10.20
C HIS A 366 -8.34 -21.28 10.88
N PHE A 367 -9.08 -20.42 10.17
CA PHE A 367 -9.58 -19.16 10.76
C PHE A 367 -10.66 -19.37 11.81
N TYR A 368 -11.54 -20.37 11.67
CA TYR A 368 -12.47 -20.73 12.74
C TYR A 368 -11.72 -21.10 14.01
N LYS A 369 -10.67 -21.93 13.91
CA LYS A 369 -9.81 -22.30 15.05
C LYS A 369 -9.08 -21.08 15.64
N CYS A 370 -8.43 -20.27 14.81
CA CYS A 370 -7.66 -19.11 15.26
C CYS A 370 -8.53 -18.06 15.97
N ASN A 371 -9.79 -17.93 15.54
CA ASN A 371 -10.74 -16.98 16.10
C ASN A 371 -11.62 -17.58 17.22
N ASN A 372 -11.37 -18.83 17.63
CA ASN A 372 -12.16 -19.57 18.63
C ASN A 372 -13.66 -19.63 18.31
N PHE A 373 -14.03 -19.74 17.04
CA PHE A 373 -15.41 -19.94 16.61
C PHE A 373 -15.77 -21.41 16.56
N SER A 374 -17.03 -21.73 16.90
CA SER A 374 -17.60 -23.05 16.68
C SER A 374 -17.68 -23.35 15.19
N VAL A 375 -17.07 -24.45 14.76
CA VAL A 375 -17.09 -24.90 13.36
C VAL A 375 -18.46 -25.53 13.05
N PRO A 376 -19.14 -25.13 11.95
CA PRO A 376 -20.38 -25.77 11.51
C PRO A 376 -20.23 -27.30 11.34
N THR A 377 -21.24 -28.07 11.76
CA THR A 377 -21.17 -29.54 11.82
C THR A 377 -20.88 -30.18 10.46
N ASP A 378 -21.48 -29.66 9.40
CA ASP A 378 -21.25 -30.05 8.01
C ASP A 378 -19.80 -29.72 7.57
N MET A 379 -19.27 -28.54 7.93
CA MET A 379 -17.88 -28.20 7.67
C MET A 379 -16.90 -29.13 8.42
N GLN A 380 -17.23 -29.56 9.64
CA GLN A 380 -16.39 -30.51 10.40
C GLN A 380 -16.22 -31.84 9.66
N TYR A 381 -17.26 -32.33 8.98
CA TYR A 381 -17.19 -33.54 8.15
C TYR A 381 -16.12 -33.39 7.06
N TYR A 382 -16.19 -32.32 6.26
CA TYR A 382 -15.22 -32.07 5.19
C TYR A 382 -13.80 -31.80 5.72
N LEU A 383 -13.67 -31.11 6.86
CA LEU A 383 -12.36 -30.87 7.46
C LEU A 383 -11.68 -32.15 7.95
N LYS A 384 -12.44 -33.15 8.41
CA LYS A 384 -11.91 -34.48 8.75
C LYS A 384 -11.46 -35.20 7.47
N GLN A 385 -12.36 -35.29 6.49
CA GLN A 385 -12.10 -35.96 5.21
C GLN A 385 -10.87 -35.42 4.47
N TYR A 386 -10.60 -34.11 4.53
CA TYR A 386 -9.48 -33.49 3.81
C TYR A 386 -8.19 -33.35 4.62
N ARG A 387 -8.18 -33.70 5.91
CA ARG A 387 -6.95 -33.78 6.72
C ARG A 387 -6.31 -35.15 6.66
N GLU A 388 -7.14 -36.18 6.50
CA GLU A 388 -6.78 -37.50 6.03
C GLU A 388 -6.31 -37.43 4.56
#